data_AF-A0A531JPF5-F1
#
_entry.id   AF-A0A531JPF5-F1
#
_cell.length_a   1.000
_cell.length_b   1.000
_cell.length_c   1.000
_cell.angle_alpha   90.00
_cell.angle_beta   90.00
_cell.angle_gamma   90.00
#
_symmetry.space_group_name_H-M   'P 1'
#
loop_
_entity.id
_entity.type
_entity.pdbx_description
1 polymer ?
#
loop_
_entity_poly.entity_id
_entity_poly.type
_entity_poly.pdbx_seq_one_letter_code
_entity_poly.pdbx_strand_id
1 'polypeptide(L)' 'MSNVGIVIVSHSPLVAEGTADMVRQMVGDEVPLAWCGG' A
#
# COMPACT_ATOMS: atom_id res chain seq x y z
N MET A 1 6.20 -19.06 0.90
CA MET A 1 7.06 -17.92 0.51
C MET A 1 6.27 -17.07 -0.46
N SER A 2 5.78 -15.92 -0.02
CA SER A 2 5.11 -14.96 -0.89
C SER A 2 6.19 -14.15 -1.60
N ASN A 3 6.28 -14.28 -2.93
CA ASN A 3 7.30 -13.61 -3.74
C ASN A 3 6.81 -12.26 -4.30
N VAL A 4 5.63 -11.81 -3.88
CA VAL A 4 4.95 -10.63 -4.42
C VAL A 4 4.60 -9.69 -3.27
N GLY A 5 4.84 -8.40 -3.48
CA GLY A 5 4.45 -7.30 -2.60
C GLY A 5 3.86 -6.14 -3.40
N ILE A 6 3.19 -5.24 -2.71
CA ILE A 6 2.56 -4.05 -3.29
C ILE A 6 3.34 -2.80 -2.87
N VAL A 7 3.62 -1.91 -3.82
CA VAL A 7 4.21 -0.60 -3.56
C VAL A 7 3.34 0.47 -4.20
N ILE A 8 2.87 1.41 -3.38
CA ILE A 8 2.04 2.54 -3.82
C ILE A 8 2.92 3.80 -3.84
N VAL A 9 2.92 4.53 -4.97
CA VAL A 9 3.63 5.80 -5.12
C VAL A 9 2.69 6.84 -5.69
N SER A 10 2.65 8.02 -5.07
CA SER A 10 1.83 9.14 -5.53
C SER A 10 2.53 10.47 -5.26
N HIS A 11 2.36 11.44 -6.15
CA HIS A 11 2.75 12.83 -5.89
C HIS A 11 1.94 13.47 -4.75
N SER A 12 0.88 12.81 -4.29
CA SER A 12 0.11 13.23 -3.12
C SER A 12 0.33 12.23 -1.97
N PRO A 13 0.88 12.65 -0.82
CA PRO A 13 1.04 11.78 0.34
C PRO A 13 -0.32 11.23 0.83
N LEU A 14 -1.38 12.05 0.77
CA LEU A 14 -2.72 11.66 1.20
C LEU A 14 -3.34 10.57 0.31
N VAL A 15 -3.05 10.60 -1.00
CA VAL A 15 -3.54 9.56 -1.92
C VAL A 15 -2.80 8.25 -1.68
N ALA A 16 -1.48 8.29 -1.45
CA ALA A 16 -0.70 7.10 -1.17
C ALA A 16 -1.12 6.42 0.14
N GLU A 17 -1.30 7.21 1.19
CA GLU A 17 -1.79 6.74 2.50
C GLU A 17 -3.20 6.14 2.39
N GLY A 18 -4.15 6.89 1.82
CA GLY A 18 -5.53 6.41 1.69
C GLY A 18 -5.66 5.15 0.84
N THR A 19 -4.85 5.01 -0.20
CA THR A 19 -4.81 3.77 -0.99
C THR A 19 -4.21 2.62 -0.20
N ALA A 20 -3.15 2.86 0.58
CA ALA A 20 -2.55 1.84 1.43
C ALA A 20 -3.54 1.33 2.49
N ASP A 21 -4.32 2.24 3.09
CA ASP A 21 -5.33 1.87 4.08
C ASP A 21 -6.49 1.09 3.47
N MET A 22 -6.94 1.47 2.26
CA MET A 22 -7.92 0.67 1.52
C MET A 22 -7.39 -0.75 1.27
N VAL A 23 -6.15 -0.91 0.82
CA VAL A 23 -5.54 -2.23 0.58
C VAL A 23 -5.46 -3.04 1.86
N ARG A 24 -5.01 -2.45 2.98
CA ARG A 24 -4.97 -3.13 4.29
C ARG A 24 -6.35 -3.63 4.73
N GLN A 25 -7.40 -2.85 4.49
CA GLN A 25 -8.78 -3.28 4.78
C GLN A 25 -9.23 -4.46 3.92
N MET A 26 -8.71 -4.58 2.69
CA MET A 26 -9.09 -5.64 1.76
C MET A 26 -8.32 -6.95 1.97
N VAL A 27 -7.02 -6.88 2.30
CA VAL A 27 -6.14 -8.07 2.35
C VAL A 27 -5.44 -8.30 3.69
N GLY A 28 -5.68 -7.43 4.69
CA GLY A 28 -5.00 -7.50 5.98
C GLY A 28 -3.47 -7.47 5.82
N ASP A 29 -2.80 -8.40 6.51
CA ASP A 29 -1.33 -8.56 6.49
C ASP A 29 -0.86 -9.70 5.57
N GLU A 30 -1.72 -10.22 4.71
CA GLU A 30 -1.40 -11.37 3.84
C GLU A 30 -0.36 -11.03 2.76
N VAL A 31 -0.28 -9.75 2.37
CA VAL A 31 0.63 -9.25 1.33
C VAL A 31 1.46 -8.09 1.88
N PRO A 32 2.81 -8.16 1.80
CA PRO A 32 3.67 -7.03 2.18
C PRO A 32 3.31 -5.77 1.39
N LEU A 33 3.08 -4.67 2.11
CA LEU A 33 2.63 -3.40 1.55
C LEU A 33 3.54 -2.26 2.02
N ALA A 34 4.04 -1.48 1.07
CA ALA A 34 4.74 -0.22 1.32
C ALA A 34 4.11 0.92 0.51
N TRP A 35 4.28 2.15 0.99
CA TRP A 35 3.81 3.33 0.26
C TRP A 35 4.72 4.54 0.48
N CYS A 36 4.73 5.44 -0.49
CA CYS A 36 5.40 6.73 -0.43
C CYS A 36 4.55 7.78 -1.13
N GLY A 37 4.52 9.01 -0.62
CA GLY A 37 4.00 10.11 -1.40
C GLY A 37 4.56 11.48 -1.04
N GLY A 38 4.50 12.36 -2.03
CA GLY A 38 5.22 13.64 -2.09
C GLY A 38 5.74 13.91 -3.48
#